data_AF-A0A445ERD8-F1
#
_entry.id   AF-A0A445ERD8-F1
#
_cell.length_a   1.000
_cell.length_b   1.000
_cell.length_c   1.000
_cell.angle_alpha   90.00
_cell.angle_beta   90.00
_cell.angle_gamma   90.00
#
_symmetry.space_group_name_H-M   'P 1'
#
loop_
_entity.id
_entity.type
_entity.pdbx_description
1 polymer ?
#
loop_
_entity_poly.entity_id
_entity_poly.type
_entity_poly.pdbx_seq_one_letter_code
_entity_poly.pdbx_strand_id
1 'polypeptide(L)' 'MEGIPIGRKLNILAHGSYHELVKRLENMFDTTILWGTEMDEVVVQPGERCHVFTYEDDGGDLVMIGDVPWE' A
#
# COMPACT_ATOMS: atom_id res chain seq x y z
N MET A 1 4.87 0.83 -7.98
CA MET A 1 4.85 1.06 -9.44
C MET A 1 6.23 1.56 -9.88
N GLU A 2 7.20 0.66 -9.94
CA GLU A 2 8.60 1.02 -10.25
C GLU A 2 8.74 1.49 -11.69
N GLY A 3 9.53 2.54 -11.89
CA GLY A 3 9.87 3.06 -13.21
C GLY A 3 8.83 3.97 -13.87
N ILE A 4 7.64 4.17 -13.27
CA ILE A 4 6.62 5.11 -13.78
C ILE A 4 6.25 6.10 -12.65
N PRO A 5 6.65 7.38 -12.74
CA PRO A 5 6.24 8.36 -11.76
C PRO A 5 4.74 8.63 -11.90
N ILE A 6 3.94 8.27 -10.89
CA ILE A 6 2.55 8.70 -10.80
C ILE A 6 2.38 9.73 -9.68
N GLY A 7 2.13 10.97 -10.07
CA GLY A 7 1.76 12.04 -9.15
C GLY A 7 0.26 12.04 -8.85
N ARG A 8 -0.16 11.29 -7.83
CA ARG A 8 -1.52 11.37 -7.26
C ARG A 8 -1.41 11.76 -5.79
N LYS A 9 -2.26 12.68 -5.33
CA LYS A 9 -2.38 13.05 -3.91
C LYS A 9 -3.62 12.40 -3.33
N LEU A 10 -3.51 11.83 -2.15
CA LEU A 10 -4.60 11.20 -1.42
C LEU A 10 -4.66 11.80 -0.01
N ASN A 11 -5.86 12.10 0.47
CA ASN A 11 -6.04 12.54 1.85
C ASN A 11 -6.13 11.30 2.75
N ILE A 12 -5.05 11.01 3.48
CA ILE A 12 -4.96 9.85 4.38
C ILE A 12 -5.98 9.97 5.52
N LEU A 13 -6.21 11.19 6.02
CA LEU A 13 -7.14 11.48 7.13
C LEU A 13 -8.62 11.33 6.75
N ALA A 14 -8.94 11.14 5.46
CA ALA A 14 -10.30 10.87 5.01
C ALA A 14 -10.71 9.39 5.18
N HIS A 15 -9.80 8.54 5.64
CA HIS A 15 -9.99 7.10 5.79
C HIS A 15 -9.98 6.70 7.27
N GLY A 16 -10.76 5.68 7.63
CA GLY A 16 -10.85 5.18 9.00
C GLY A 16 -9.90 4.03 9.33
N SER A 17 -9.17 3.50 8.34
CA SER A 17 -8.23 2.39 8.51
C SER A 17 -7.30 2.23 7.30
N TYR A 18 -6.20 1.50 7.47
CA TYR A 18 -5.35 1.06 6.36
C TYR A 18 -6.10 0.24 5.31
N HIS A 19 -7.05 -0.61 5.72
CA HIS A 19 -7.86 -1.41 4.79
C HIS A 19 -8.64 -0.51 3.82
N GLU A 20 -9.26 0.55 4.33
CA GLU A 20 -10.02 1.49 3.51
C GLU A 20 -9.12 2.30 2.56
N LEU A 21 -7.95 2.73 3.07
CA LEU A 21 -6.94 3.43 2.29
C LEU A 21 -6.42 2.58 1.13
N VAL A 22 -6.03 1.33 1.42
CA VAL A 22 -5.50 0.37 0.45
C VAL A 22 -6.55 0.07 -0.60
N LYS A 23 -7.77 -0.28 -0.18
CA LYS A 23 -8.88 -0.56 -1.11
C LYS A 23 -9.15 0.62 -2.05
N ARG A 24 -9.00 1.86 -1.57
CA ARG A 24 -9.11 3.04 -2.44
C ARG A 24 -7.96 3.14 -3.43
N LEU A 25 -6.73 2.86 -3.00
CA LEU A 25 -5.56 2.86 -3.88
C LEU A 25 -5.65 1.76 -4.95
N GLU A 26 -6.06 0.55 -4.58
CA GLU A 26 -6.30 -0.54 -5.52
C GLU A 26 -7.28 -0.12 -6.62
N ASN A 27 -8.41 0.50 -6.23
CA ASN A 27 -9.38 1.04 -7.19
C ASN A 27 -8.82 2.20 -8.04
N MET A 28 -7.92 3.03 -7.50
CA MET A 28 -7.34 4.17 -8.22
C MET A 28 -6.30 3.78 -9.27
N PHE A 29 -5.63 2.64 -9.05
CA PHE A 29 -4.53 2.15 -9.87
C PHE A 29 -4.85 0.85 -10.62
N ASP A 30 -6.06 0.32 -10.45
CA ASP A 30 -6.52 -0.95 -11.02
C ASP A 30 -5.50 -2.08 -10.76
N THR A 31 -5.11 -2.21 -9.50
CA THR A 31 -4.02 -3.11 -9.10
C THR A 31 -4.25 -3.72 -7.73
N THR A 32 -3.54 -4.81 -7.44
CA THR A 32 -3.58 -5.49 -6.14
C THR A 32 -2.40 -5.05 -5.30
N ILE A 33 -2.69 -4.60 -4.08
CA ILE A 33 -1.70 -4.04 -3.17
C ILE A 33 -1.66 -4.89 -1.90
N LEU A 34 -0.50 -5.51 -1.65
CA LEU A 34 -0.21 -6.26 -0.44
C LEU A 34 0.29 -5.33 0.67
N TRP A 35 -0.22 -5.53 1.89
CA TRP A 35 0.13 -4.77 3.08
C TRP A 35 -0.17 -5.58 4.35
N GLY A 36 0.51 -5.24 5.45
CA GLY A 36 0.34 -5.87 6.77
C GLY A 36 0.12 -7.39 6.75
N THR A 37 -0.96 -7.83 7.39
CA THR A 37 -1.34 -9.25 7.56
C THR A 37 -1.69 -9.96 6.25
N GLU A 38 -2.11 -9.25 5.20
CA GLU A 38 -2.43 -9.87 3.91
C GLU A 38 -1.19 -10.45 3.21
N MET A 39 0.02 -10.03 3.61
CA MET A 39 1.24 -10.68 3.12
C MET A 39 1.46 -12.11 3.61
N ASP A 40 0.94 -12.46 4.79
CA ASP A 40 1.15 -13.79 5.38
C ASP A 40 0.24 -14.85 4.73
N GLU A 41 -0.93 -14.42 4.24
CA GLU A 41 -1.94 -15.29 3.64
C GLU A 41 -1.86 -15.39 2.10
N VAL A 42 -1.17 -14.46 1.42
CA VAL A 42 -1.12 -14.43 -0.05
C VAL A 42 0.00 -15.32 -0.60
N VAL A 43 -0.40 -16.44 -1.19
CA VAL A 43 0.46 -17.26 -2.05
C VAL A 43 0.59 -16.59 -3.41
N VAL A 44 1.61 -15.76 -3.58
CA VAL A 44 1.92 -15.13 -4.89
C VAL A 44 2.23 -16.22 -5.90
N GLN A 45 1.39 -16.38 -6.92
CA GLN A 45 1.68 -17.34 -7.98
C GLN A 45 2.83 -16.82 -8.85
N PRO A 46 3.69 -17.71 -9.39
CA PRO A 46 4.77 -17.30 -10.28
C PRO A 46 4.20 -16.62 -11.53
N GLY A 47 4.38 -15.30 -11.63
CA GLY A 47 3.87 -14.46 -12.71
C GLY A 47 2.89 -13.37 -12.28
N GLU A 48 2.40 -13.40 -11.05
CA GLU A 48 1.56 -12.33 -10.49
C GLU A 48 2.40 -11.12 -10.09
N ARG A 49 1.97 -9.93 -10.52
CA ARG A 49 2.58 -8.66 -10.13
C ARG A 49 1.92 -8.18 -8.85
N CYS A 50 2.51 -8.53 -7.72
CA CYS A 50 2.09 -7.98 -6.44
C CYS A 50 2.84 -6.67 -6.16
N HIS A 51 2.13 -5.66 -5.66
CA HIS A 51 2.74 -4.42 -5.20
C HIS A 51 2.72 -4.37 -3.68
N VAL A 52 3.81 -3.89 -3.09
CA VAL A 52 3.88 -3.63 -1.65
C VAL A 52 3.59 -2.16 -1.41
N PHE A 53 2.80 -1.86 -0.38
CA PHE A 53 2.56 -0.48 0.01
C PHE A 53 3.53 -0.01 1.08
N THR A 54 4.35 0.99 0.74
CA THR A 54 5.30 1.64 1.66
C THR A 54 5.09 3.16 1.67
N TYR A 55 5.47 3.80 2.77
CA TYR A 55 5.60 5.26 2.88
C TYR A 55 7.00 5.62 3.41
N GLU A 56 7.45 6.83 3.11
CA GLU A 56 8.68 7.39 3.68
C GLU A 56 8.32 8.09 4.99
N ASP A 57 9.00 7.76 6.07
CA ASP A 57 8.83 8.42 7.37
C ASP A 57 9.62 9.75 7.44
N ASP A 58 9.52 10.47 8.56
CA ASP A 58 10.26 11.72 8.78
C ASP A 58 11.80 11.53 8.77
N GLY A 59 12.28 10.30 8.93
CA GLY A 59 13.70 9.92 8.85
C GLY A 59 14.19 9.67 7.43
N GLY A 60 13.27 9.58 6.45
CA GLY A 60 13.59 9.18 5.08
C GLY A 60 13.64 7.67 4.89
N ASP A 61 13.21 6.89 5.88
CA ASP A 61 13.19 5.43 5.80
C ASP A 61 11.87 4.95 5.18
N LEU A 62 11.95 3.93 4.33
CA LEU A 62 10.78 3.29 3.75
C LEU A 62 10.18 2.30 4.75
N VAL A 63 8.99 2.63 5.23
CA VAL A 63 8.22 1.83 6.18
C VAL A 63 7.06 1.17 5.46
N MET A 64 6.78 -0.09 5.80
CA MET A 64 5.64 -0.81 5.25
C MET A 64 4.33 -0.41 5.95
N ILE A 65 3.27 -0.25 5.17
CA ILE A 65 1.92 -0.02 5.71
C ILE A 65 1.46 -1.24 6.52
N GLY A 66 1.00 -0.98 7.75
CA GLY A 66 0.51 -2.00 8.68
C GLY A 66 1.49 -2.33 9.82
N ASP A 67 2.76 -1.95 9.72
CA ASP A 67 3.73 -2.08 10.82
C ASP A 67 3.50 -1.03 11.92
N VAL A 68 3.05 0.15 11.53
CA VAL A 68 2.63 1.22 12.45
C VAL A 68 1.11 1.17 12.61
N PRO A 69 0.56 1.35 13.82
CA PRO A 69 -0.89 1.43 14.01
C PRO A 69 -1.49 2.66 13.30
N TRP A 70 -2.77 2.55 12.92
CA TRP A 70 -3.48 3.60 12.19
C TRP A 70 -3.82 4.86 13.04
N GLU A 71 -3.69 4.78 14.37
CA GLU A 71 -4.06 5.86 15.30
C GLU A 71 -2.91 6.81 15.66
#